data_AF-A0A968ZMA2-F1
#
_entry.id   AF-A0A968ZMA2-F1
#
_cell.length_a   1.000
_cell.length_b   1.000
_cell.length_c   1.000
_cell.angle_alpha   90.00
_cell.angle_beta   90.00
_cell.angle_gamma   90.00
#
_symmetry.space_group_name_H-M   'P 1'
#
loop_
_entity.id
_entity.type
_entity.pdbx_description
1 polymer ?
#
loop_
_entity_poly.entity_id
_entity_poly.type
_entity_poly.pdbx_seq_one_letter_code
_entity_poly.pdbx_strand_id
1 'polypeptide(L)'
;MSKRLLLSNPLLLLGVAIVLGGCSGGNSQSPRTIVFGDSGEIFVQPIQVCDDRGNNCADINLFADITAKILAQAKIKVSFLPTNQLNATRYLSINSNQSLNSNTSEFYQLTRTGGSGAFGRNPRSTFTSGPINVWFVNTLEAVSGFTQFGLAWVNANGVIISGDTFDFNNGIGRIDTLAHEIGHNLGLVHGNEGPNNLLTDGSDRNVPRSIDDIGPDGAGLSTLSAAQINTISNSRFVSRTGFDTLVSSSIAADMETDLAADSSPKMTLMSLSTAALRLGEIQTNISPKEDQQKRQQEAPQRSQTAVPMANPIQTRFMTASPAKPVSVPEPTVSWLGWLTCTALMLRSSRCHAALLPCQKRQ
;
A
#
# COMPACT_ATOMS: atom_id res chain seq x y z
N MET A 1 -35.79 -53.30 27.04
CA MET A 1 -34.40 -53.48 27.54
C MET A 1 -33.53 -52.42 26.88
N SER A 2 -33.21 -51.32 27.58
CA SER A 2 -31.93 -51.09 28.32
C SER A 2 -30.75 -50.94 27.33
N LYS A 3 -29.96 -49.86 27.26
CA LYS A 3 -29.61 -48.78 28.21
C LYS A 3 -29.13 -47.53 27.43
N ARG A 4 -29.49 -46.33 27.90
CA ARG A 4 -28.81 -45.06 27.57
C ARG A 4 -27.58 -44.93 28.48
N LEU A 5 -26.43 -44.56 27.91
CA LEU A 5 -25.21 -44.23 28.64
C LEU A 5 -24.96 -42.73 28.48
N LEU A 6 -25.17 -41.99 29.57
CA LEU A 6 -24.69 -40.64 29.79
C LEU A 6 -23.26 -40.75 30.31
N LEU A 7 -22.31 -40.07 29.67
CA LEU A 7 -20.98 -39.84 30.24
C LEU A 7 -20.74 -38.34 30.25
N SER A 8 -20.80 -37.80 31.47
CA SER A 8 -20.24 -36.52 31.88
C SER A 8 -18.72 -36.54 31.76
N ASN A 9 -18.10 -35.44 31.33
CA ASN A 9 -16.70 -35.20 31.66
C ASN A 9 -16.48 -33.74 32.10
N PRO A 10 -15.68 -33.53 33.17
CA PRO A 10 -15.59 -32.27 33.88
C PRO A 10 -14.58 -31.30 33.27
N LEU A 11 -14.92 -30.03 33.44
CA LEU A 11 -14.08 -28.85 33.22
C LEU A 11 -12.88 -28.89 34.20
N LEU A 12 -11.66 -29.02 33.69
CA LEU A 12 -10.43 -28.94 34.48
C LEU A 12 -9.75 -27.57 34.22
N LEU A 13 -10.01 -26.63 35.13
CA LEU A 13 -9.29 -25.35 35.24
C LEU A 13 -7.97 -25.61 35.95
N LEU A 14 -6.85 -25.63 35.21
CA LEU A 14 -5.51 -25.64 35.79
C LEU A 14 -4.95 -24.20 35.76
N GLY A 15 -5.13 -23.50 36.88
CA GLY A 15 -4.40 -22.26 37.16
C GLY A 15 -2.97 -22.58 37.57
N VAL A 16 -2.00 -21.98 36.89
CA VAL A 16 -0.59 -22.01 37.28
C VAL A 16 -0.21 -20.60 37.72
N ALA A 17 -0.22 -20.39 39.05
CA ALA A 17 0.41 -19.23 39.68
C ALA A 17 1.86 -19.62 40.02
N ILE A 18 2.83 -19.03 39.32
CA ILE A 18 4.25 -19.16 39.69
C ILE A 18 4.57 -17.97 40.60
N VAL A 19 4.62 -18.23 41.91
CA VAL A 19 5.20 -17.32 42.90
C VAL A 19 6.64 -17.79 43.13
N LEU A 20 7.62 -17.06 42.59
CA LEU A 20 9.03 -17.24 42.92
C LEU A 20 9.41 -16.21 43.98
N GLY A 21 9.57 -16.68 45.21
CA GLY A 21 10.14 -15.92 46.31
C GLY A 21 11.65 -16.15 46.43
N GLY A 22 12.38 -15.05 46.67
CA GLY A 22 13.62 -15.02 47.45
C GLY A 22 14.94 -15.10 46.68
N CYS A 23 15.68 -13.99 46.61
CA CYS A 23 16.90 -13.79 47.42
C CYS A 23 17.53 -12.40 47.21
N SER A 24 18.00 -11.86 48.31
CA SER A 24 18.67 -10.57 48.51
C SER A 24 20.10 -10.56 47.99
N GLY A 25 20.54 -9.44 47.39
CA GLY A 25 21.95 -9.05 47.37
C GLY A 25 22.45 -8.46 46.04
N GLY A 26 22.51 -7.13 45.97
CA GLY A 26 23.43 -6.41 45.08
C GLY A 26 22.86 -5.95 43.74
N ASN A 27 23.02 -4.66 43.48
CA ASN A 27 22.68 -3.90 42.28
C ASN A 27 21.19 -3.60 42.06
N SER A 28 20.79 -2.41 42.51
CA SER A 28 19.59 -1.71 42.08
C SER A 28 19.53 -1.64 40.55
N GLN A 29 18.92 -2.64 39.93
CA GLN A 29 18.38 -2.49 38.58
C GLN A 29 17.19 -1.55 38.73
N SER A 30 17.31 -0.34 38.18
CA SER A 30 16.19 0.58 38.02
C SER A 30 14.98 -0.20 37.49
N PRO A 31 13.79 -0.02 38.06
CA PRO A 31 12.59 -0.70 37.59
C PRO A 31 12.49 -0.52 36.08
N ARG A 32 12.64 -1.61 35.33
CA ARG A 32 12.39 -1.62 33.90
C ARG A 32 10.90 -1.38 33.74
N THR A 33 10.54 -0.19 33.30
CA THR A 33 9.19 0.13 32.86
C THR A 33 8.80 -0.93 31.83
N ILE A 34 7.81 -1.77 32.15
CA ILE A 34 7.13 -2.58 31.15
C ILE A 34 6.37 -1.57 30.30
N VAL A 35 7.00 -1.11 29.23
CA VAL A 35 6.37 -0.25 28.25
C VAL A 35 5.41 -1.14 27.48
N PHE A 36 4.18 -1.29 27.98
CA PHE A 36 3.01 -1.55 27.15
C PHE A 36 2.80 -0.30 26.30
N GLY A 37 3.72 -0.04 25.38
CA GLY A 37 3.61 1.09 24.47
C GLY A 37 2.45 0.79 23.55
N ASP A 38 1.48 1.69 23.48
CA ASP A 38 0.35 1.62 22.56
C ASP A 38 0.91 1.40 21.15
N SER A 39 0.91 0.15 20.68
CA SER A 39 1.28 -0.13 19.31
C SER A 39 0.18 0.44 18.44
N GLY A 40 0.54 1.43 17.61
CA GLY A 40 -0.37 1.90 16.60
C GLY A 40 -0.69 0.78 15.60
N GLU A 41 -1.85 0.81 14.99
CA GLU A 41 -2.23 -0.12 13.93
C GLU A 41 -2.69 0.66 12.70
N ILE A 42 -2.22 0.24 11.52
CA ILE A 42 -2.77 0.70 10.25
C ILE A 42 -3.55 -0.43 9.59
N PHE A 43 -4.61 -0.07 8.90
CA PHE A 43 -5.38 -0.98 8.07
C PHE A 43 -5.06 -0.70 6.60
N VAL A 44 -4.84 -1.74 5.83
CA VAL A 44 -4.60 -1.66 4.39
C VAL A 44 -5.75 -2.36 3.69
N GLN A 45 -6.35 -1.70 2.70
CA GLN A 45 -7.37 -2.26 1.82
C GLN A 45 -6.73 -2.56 0.46
N PRO A 46 -6.37 -3.82 0.17
CA PRO A 46 -5.93 -4.22 -1.15
C PRO A 46 -7.11 -4.13 -2.14
N ILE A 47 -6.82 -3.70 -3.36
CA ILE A 47 -7.78 -3.60 -4.46
C ILE A 47 -7.14 -4.19 -5.71
N GLN A 48 -7.66 -5.32 -6.18
CA GLN A 48 -7.25 -5.94 -7.44
C GLN A 48 -7.96 -5.23 -8.59
N VAL A 49 -7.21 -4.60 -9.49
CA VAL A 49 -7.80 -4.07 -10.72
C VAL A 49 -7.88 -5.19 -11.76
N CYS A 50 -9.03 -5.32 -12.39
CA CYS A 50 -9.29 -6.25 -13.47
C CYS A 50 -9.84 -5.53 -14.69
N ASP A 51 -9.92 -6.23 -15.82
CA ASP A 51 -10.68 -5.76 -16.96
C ASP A 51 -12.17 -5.57 -16.62
N ASP A 52 -12.91 -4.95 -17.53
CA ASP A 52 -14.34 -4.65 -17.30
C ASP A 52 -15.21 -5.90 -17.09
N ARG A 53 -14.70 -7.08 -17.46
CA ARG A 53 -15.39 -8.38 -17.29
C ARG A 53 -14.95 -9.11 -16.03
N GLY A 54 -13.91 -8.64 -15.35
CA GLY A 54 -13.31 -9.31 -14.20
C GLY A 54 -12.52 -10.57 -14.55
N ASN A 55 -12.11 -10.75 -15.81
CA ASN A 55 -11.42 -11.96 -16.28
C ASN A 55 -9.89 -11.84 -16.21
N ASN A 56 -9.37 -10.69 -16.62
CA ASN A 56 -7.93 -10.41 -16.62
C ASN A 56 -7.63 -9.44 -15.48
N CYS A 57 -7.03 -9.94 -14.41
CA CYS A 57 -6.73 -9.17 -13.21
C CYS A 57 -5.23 -8.95 -13.05
N ALA A 58 -4.87 -7.82 -12.45
CA ALA A 58 -3.51 -7.59 -12.01
C ALA A 58 -3.13 -8.58 -10.90
N ASP A 59 -1.87 -9.00 -10.91
CA ASP A 59 -1.33 -9.83 -9.85
C ASP A 59 -1.31 -9.06 -8.52
N ILE A 60 -1.43 -9.80 -7.42
CA ILE A 60 -1.32 -9.22 -6.07
C ILE A 60 -0.25 -9.98 -5.30
N ASN A 61 0.72 -9.24 -4.80
CA ASN A 61 1.57 -9.66 -3.71
C ASN A 61 1.66 -8.54 -2.68
N LEU A 62 1.16 -8.80 -1.48
CA LEU A 62 1.14 -7.81 -0.40
C LEU A 62 2.49 -7.66 0.28
N PHE A 63 3.43 -8.60 0.07
CA PHE A 63 4.68 -8.68 0.82
C PHE A 63 4.43 -8.43 2.32
N ALA A 64 3.43 -9.12 2.87
CA ALA A 64 2.82 -8.74 4.15
C ALA A 64 3.84 -8.77 5.30
N ASP A 65 4.67 -9.81 5.36
CA ASP A 65 5.69 -9.97 6.40
C ASP A 65 6.82 -8.92 6.26
N ILE A 66 7.18 -8.56 5.02
CA ILE A 66 8.17 -7.51 4.72
C ILE A 66 7.65 -6.15 5.18
N THR A 67 6.42 -5.81 4.77
CA THR A 67 5.76 -4.55 5.14
C THR A 67 5.60 -4.45 6.65
N ALA A 68 5.18 -5.54 7.30
CA ALA A 68 5.05 -5.61 8.74
C ALA A 68 6.41 -5.44 9.45
N LYS A 69 7.48 -6.11 8.99
CA LYS A 69 8.82 -5.98 9.59
C LYS A 69 9.37 -4.55 9.48
N ILE A 70 9.19 -3.91 8.33
CA ILE A 70 9.62 -2.52 8.12
C ILE A 70 8.87 -1.57 9.06
N LEU A 71 7.53 -1.64 9.10
CA LEU A 71 6.73 -0.73 9.93
C LEU A 71 6.78 -1.06 11.44
N ALA A 72 7.19 -2.27 11.80
CA ALA A 72 7.49 -2.61 13.19
C ALA A 72 8.64 -1.78 13.78
N GLN A 73 9.56 -1.23 12.96
CA GLN A 73 10.58 -0.27 13.42
C GLN A 73 9.94 0.98 14.05
N ALA A 74 8.74 1.37 13.58
CA ALA A 74 7.94 2.45 14.15
C ALA A 74 6.91 1.99 15.19
N LYS A 75 6.98 0.72 15.64
CA LYS A 75 6.00 0.08 16.53
C LYS A 75 4.57 0.11 15.99
N ILE A 76 4.42 0.06 14.66
CA ILE A 76 3.13 0.00 13.98
C ILE A 76 2.85 -1.43 13.55
N LYS A 77 1.67 -1.93 13.93
CA LYS A 77 1.10 -3.16 13.39
C LYS A 77 0.41 -2.86 12.05
N VAL A 78 0.54 -3.79 11.11
CA VAL A 78 -0.12 -3.72 9.79
C VAL A 78 -1.18 -4.80 9.72
N SER A 79 -2.41 -4.41 9.40
CA SER A 79 -3.53 -5.33 9.19
C SER A 79 -4.08 -5.19 7.78
N PHE A 80 -3.85 -6.21 6.95
CA PHE A 80 -4.42 -6.28 5.61
C PHE A 80 -5.86 -6.77 5.67
N LEU A 81 -6.77 -5.98 5.11
CA LEU A 81 -8.19 -6.32 4.95
C LEU A 81 -8.36 -7.27 3.75
N PRO A 82 -9.52 -7.96 3.64
CA PRO A 82 -9.84 -8.75 2.46
C PRO A 82 -9.74 -7.90 1.18
N THR A 83 -9.14 -8.46 0.14
CA THR A 83 -8.98 -7.80 -1.16
C THR A 83 -10.34 -7.47 -1.78
N ASN A 84 -10.51 -6.21 -2.21
CA ASN A 84 -11.62 -5.81 -3.07
C ASN A 84 -11.24 -5.95 -4.54
N GLN A 85 -12.22 -6.07 -5.42
CA GLN A 85 -12.00 -6.11 -6.87
C GLN A 85 -12.58 -4.86 -7.54
N LEU A 86 -11.86 -4.32 -8.52
CA LEU A 86 -12.30 -3.22 -9.38
C LEU A 86 -12.25 -3.68 -10.85
N ASN A 87 -13.42 -3.86 -11.47
CA ASN A 87 -13.52 -4.19 -12.90
C ASN A 87 -13.53 -2.91 -13.72
N ALA A 88 -12.37 -2.52 -14.24
CA ALA A 88 -12.19 -1.31 -15.01
C ALA A 88 -10.90 -1.39 -15.85
N THR A 89 -11.02 -1.80 -17.11
CA THR A 89 -9.88 -2.00 -18.02
C THR A 89 -8.97 -0.79 -18.10
N ARG A 90 -9.57 0.41 -18.07
CA ARG A 90 -8.84 1.70 -18.13
C ARG A 90 -7.84 1.93 -16.99
N TYR A 91 -7.92 1.16 -15.91
CA TYR A 91 -7.04 1.29 -14.76
C TYR A 91 -6.05 0.13 -14.62
N LEU A 92 -6.07 -0.84 -15.55
CA LEU A 92 -5.07 -1.91 -15.58
C LEU A 92 -3.68 -1.38 -15.97
N SER A 93 -3.63 -0.35 -16.82
CA SER A 93 -2.42 0.40 -17.12
C SER A 93 -2.66 1.85 -16.71
N ILE A 94 -1.75 2.40 -15.90
CA ILE A 94 -1.85 3.77 -15.40
C ILE A 94 -0.74 4.59 -16.04
N ASN A 95 -1.13 5.66 -16.73
CA ASN A 95 -0.18 6.59 -17.31
C ASN A 95 0.17 7.70 -16.30
N SER A 96 1.33 7.59 -15.64
CA SER A 96 1.80 8.60 -14.69
C SER A 96 2.47 9.81 -15.36
N ASN A 97 2.55 9.84 -16.70
CA ASN A 97 3.08 10.98 -17.44
C ASN A 97 2.19 12.22 -17.40
N GLN A 98 0.92 12.04 -17.05
CA GLN A 98 0.02 13.16 -16.88
C GLN A 98 0.30 13.86 -15.55
N SER A 99 0.08 15.18 -15.52
CA SER A 99 0.13 15.92 -14.27
C SER A 99 -0.75 15.23 -13.22
N LEU A 100 -0.16 14.80 -12.11
CA LEU A 100 -0.85 14.08 -11.03
C LEU A 100 -2.00 14.89 -10.41
N ASN A 101 -2.00 16.21 -10.61
CA ASN A 101 -3.04 17.12 -10.13
C ASN A 101 -4.14 17.38 -11.17
N SER A 102 -4.03 16.79 -12.37
CA SER A 102 -5.07 16.89 -13.39
C SER A 102 -6.21 15.93 -13.05
N ASN A 103 -7.44 16.39 -13.21
CA ASN A 103 -8.62 15.52 -13.15
C ASN A 103 -8.64 14.47 -14.27
N THR A 104 -7.79 14.60 -15.28
CA THR A 104 -7.57 13.60 -16.33
C THR A 104 -6.62 12.49 -15.90
N SER A 105 -5.78 12.70 -14.87
CA SER A 105 -4.86 11.67 -14.38
C SER A 105 -5.65 10.49 -13.81
N GLU A 106 -5.33 9.28 -14.25
CA GLU A 106 -5.99 8.06 -13.77
C GLU A 106 -5.71 7.81 -12.28
N PHE A 107 -4.49 8.11 -11.83
CA PHE A 107 -4.14 8.07 -10.41
C PHE A 107 -4.99 9.04 -9.60
N TYR A 108 -5.14 10.28 -10.08
CA TYR A 108 -6.02 11.26 -9.42
C TYR A 108 -7.48 10.75 -9.39
N GLN A 109 -7.99 10.22 -10.50
CA GLN A 109 -9.36 9.70 -10.56
C GLN A 109 -9.58 8.57 -9.55
N LEU A 110 -8.70 7.57 -9.50
CA LEU A 110 -8.77 6.46 -8.54
C LEU A 110 -8.74 6.92 -7.09
N THR A 111 -7.92 7.93 -6.77
CA THR A 111 -7.59 8.29 -5.38
C THR A 111 -8.33 9.52 -4.86
N ARG A 112 -8.90 10.36 -5.72
CA ARG A 112 -9.49 11.67 -5.35
C ARG A 112 -10.92 11.89 -5.82
N THR A 113 -11.42 11.10 -6.76
CA THR A 113 -12.79 11.26 -7.27
C THR A 113 -13.73 10.19 -6.72
N GLY A 114 -15.03 10.42 -6.82
CA GLY A 114 -16.07 9.51 -6.31
C GLY A 114 -16.24 9.56 -4.79
N GLY A 115 -17.31 8.94 -4.30
CA GLY A 115 -17.63 8.88 -2.87
C GLY A 115 -16.90 7.77 -2.12
N SER A 116 -17.31 7.58 -0.87
CA SER A 116 -16.97 6.41 -0.05
C SER A 116 -17.30 5.12 -0.82
N GLY A 117 -16.40 4.13 -0.80
CA GLY A 117 -16.59 2.87 -1.52
C GLY A 117 -16.29 2.89 -3.03
N ALA A 118 -16.22 4.07 -3.66
CA ALA A 118 -15.96 4.14 -5.10
C ALA A 118 -14.58 3.57 -5.44
N PHE A 119 -14.46 2.97 -6.64
CA PHE A 119 -13.23 2.33 -7.13
C PHE A 119 -12.68 1.21 -6.21
N GLY A 120 -13.57 0.52 -5.50
CA GLY A 120 -13.19 -0.58 -4.59
C GLY A 120 -12.59 -0.11 -3.25
N ARG A 121 -12.61 1.20 -2.95
CA ARG A 121 -12.09 1.73 -1.70
C ARG A 121 -12.86 1.20 -0.49
N ASN A 122 -12.21 1.16 0.67
CA ASN A 122 -12.93 0.89 1.89
C ASN A 122 -13.89 2.05 2.21
N PRO A 123 -15.16 1.80 2.56
CA PRO A 123 -16.11 2.87 2.86
C PRO A 123 -15.71 3.78 4.04
N ARG A 124 -14.85 3.28 4.93
CA ARG A 124 -14.34 4.03 6.09
C ARG A 124 -13.06 4.81 5.79
N SER A 125 -12.50 4.69 4.59
CA SER A 125 -11.35 5.48 4.16
C SER A 125 -11.77 6.91 3.87
N THR A 126 -10.99 7.87 4.35
CA THR A 126 -11.03 9.26 3.90
C THR A 126 -9.75 9.59 3.14
N PHE A 127 -9.63 10.82 2.63
CA PHE A 127 -8.36 11.27 2.03
C PHE A 127 -7.20 11.33 3.02
N THR A 128 -7.44 11.32 4.33
CA THR A 128 -6.38 11.55 5.32
C THR A 128 -6.45 10.64 6.55
N SER A 129 -7.33 9.64 6.55
CA SER A 129 -7.51 8.69 7.65
C SER A 129 -8.22 7.40 7.19
N GLY A 130 -8.35 6.44 8.11
CA GLY A 130 -8.99 5.15 7.86
C GLY A 130 -8.07 4.16 7.13
N PRO A 131 -8.61 3.07 6.55
CA PRO A 131 -7.79 2.12 5.81
C PRO A 131 -7.10 2.78 4.61
N ILE A 132 -5.83 2.48 4.40
CA ILE A 132 -5.06 2.92 3.23
C ILE A 132 -5.46 2.05 2.03
N ASN A 133 -5.90 2.67 0.94
CA ASN A 133 -6.33 1.96 -0.27
C ASN A 133 -5.13 1.73 -1.19
N VAL A 134 -4.92 0.48 -1.58
CA VAL A 134 -3.79 0.05 -2.42
C VAL A 134 -4.35 -0.63 -3.66
N TRP A 135 -4.20 0.00 -4.84
CA TRP A 135 -4.59 -0.58 -6.12
C TRP A 135 -3.41 -1.31 -6.75
N PHE A 136 -3.63 -2.57 -7.10
CA PHE A 136 -2.70 -3.37 -7.88
C PHE A 136 -3.09 -3.28 -9.35
N VAL A 137 -2.15 -2.86 -10.19
CA VAL A 137 -2.33 -2.65 -11.64
C VAL A 137 -1.27 -3.44 -12.41
N ASN A 138 -1.48 -3.70 -13.70
CA ASN A 138 -0.49 -4.42 -14.51
C ASN A 138 0.74 -3.56 -14.77
N THR A 139 0.52 -2.30 -15.14
CA THR A 139 1.59 -1.41 -15.59
C THR A 139 1.38 -0.01 -15.05
N LEU A 140 2.49 0.61 -14.63
CA LEU A 140 2.55 2.02 -14.25
C LEU A 140 3.61 2.68 -15.14
N GLU A 141 3.16 3.37 -16.19
CA GLU A 141 4.05 3.97 -17.18
C GLU A 141 4.69 5.24 -16.61
N ALA A 142 6.02 5.25 -16.48
CA ALA A 142 6.74 6.40 -15.95
C ALA A 142 7.03 7.49 -17.00
N VAL A 143 7.24 8.71 -16.50
CA VAL A 143 7.93 9.77 -17.22
C VAL A 143 9.36 9.34 -17.47
N SER A 144 9.80 9.41 -18.73
CA SER A 144 11.18 9.21 -19.19
C SER A 144 11.70 7.76 -19.32
N GLY A 145 10.81 6.77 -19.48
CA GLY A 145 11.21 5.41 -19.87
C GLY A 145 11.85 4.58 -18.76
N PHE A 146 11.75 5.03 -17.52
CA PHE A 146 12.07 4.23 -16.34
C PHE A 146 10.87 3.34 -15.96
N THR A 147 11.14 2.26 -15.26
CA THR A 147 10.08 1.45 -14.64
C THR A 147 9.66 2.09 -13.33
N GLN A 148 8.36 2.34 -13.16
CA GLN A 148 7.79 2.82 -11.91
C GLN A 148 7.09 1.67 -11.19
N PHE A 149 7.57 1.32 -10.00
CA PHE A 149 7.06 0.19 -9.23
C PHE A 149 5.85 0.57 -8.36
N GLY A 150 5.81 1.81 -7.90
CA GLY A 150 4.75 2.32 -7.05
C GLY A 150 4.52 3.82 -7.22
N LEU A 151 3.36 4.27 -6.73
CA LEU A 151 3.01 5.68 -6.65
C LEU A 151 2.07 5.91 -5.47
N ALA A 152 2.38 6.90 -4.65
CA ALA A 152 1.57 7.26 -3.51
C ALA A 152 1.46 8.76 -3.32
N TRP A 153 0.43 9.16 -2.58
CA TRP A 153 0.34 10.51 -2.06
C TRP A 153 1.09 10.65 -0.74
N VAL A 154 1.71 11.80 -0.53
CA VAL A 154 2.29 12.16 0.77
C VAL A 154 1.19 12.66 1.71
N ASN A 155 1.12 12.09 2.92
CA ASN A 155 0.16 12.48 3.97
C ASN A 155 -1.32 12.43 3.51
N ALA A 156 -1.62 11.57 2.54
CA ALA A 156 -2.96 11.38 2.04
C ALA A 156 -3.13 9.96 1.51
N ASN A 157 -4.38 9.50 1.43
CA ASN A 157 -4.70 8.12 1.13
C ASN A 157 -4.52 7.83 -0.36
N GLY A 158 -3.93 6.69 -0.65
CA GLY A 158 -3.94 6.08 -1.96
C GLY A 158 -2.54 5.71 -2.41
N VAL A 159 -2.41 4.45 -2.82
CA VAL A 159 -1.18 3.82 -3.30
C VAL A 159 -1.53 3.01 -4.55
N ILE A 160 -0.68 3.08 -5.58
CA ILE A 160 -0.68 2.15 -6.71
C ILE A 160 0.59 1.32 -6.66
N ILE A 161 0.47 0.03 -6.92
CA ILE A 161 1.59 -0.91 -7.11
C ILE A 161 1.48 -1.53 -8.50
N SER A 162 2.57 -1.43 -9.28
CA SER A 162 2.69 -2.05 -10.61
C SER A 162 3.03 -3.53 -10.50
N GLY A 163 2.56 -4.33 -11.46
CA GLY A 163 2.96 -5.73 -11.65
C GLY A 163 4.47 -5.90 -11.85
N ASP A 164 5.14 -4.90 -12.43
CA ASP A 164 6.61 -4.88 -12.58
C ASP A 164 7.35 -5.03 -11.23
N THR A 165 6.68 -4.69 -10.13
CA THR A 165 7.21 -4.89 -8.77
C THR A 165 7.50 -6.35 -8.49
N PHE A 166 6.75 -7.28 -9.09
CA PHE A 166 6.86 -8.71 -8.81
C PHE A 166 7.92 -9.38 -9.70
N ASP A 167 8.12 -8.88 -10.91
CA ASP A 167 9.08 -9.44 -11.87
C ASP A 167 10.54 -9.02 -11.60
N PHE A 168 10.73 -7.97 -10.79
CA PHE A 168 12.06 -7.46 -10.47
C PHE A 168 13.00 -8.51 -9.85
N ASN A 169 14.30 -8.41 -10.13
CA ASN A 169 15.35 -9.28 -9.57
C ASN A 169 15.03 -10.77 -9.75
N ASN A 170 14.73 -11.17 -11.00
CA ASN A 170 14.38 -12.54 -11.39
C ASN A 170 13.12 -13.07 -10.68
N GLY A 171 12.10 -12.23 -10.53
CA GLY A 171 10.83 -12.63 -9.91
C GLY A 171 10.83 -12.64 -8.37
N ILE A 172 11.92 -12.22 -7.72
CA ILE A 172 11.93 -12.02 -6.26
C ILE A 172 11.07 -10.81 -5.88
N GLY A 173 11.04 -9.82 -6.77
CA GLY A 173 10.33 -8.57 -6.65
C GLY A 173 11.11 -7.46 -5.93
N ARG A 174 10.64 -6.22 -6.05
CA ARG A 174 11.04 -5.12 -5.16
C ARG A 174 10.19 -5.15 -3.91
N ILE A 175 10.48 -6.11 -3.05
CA ILE A 175 9.64 -6.53 -1.92
C ILE A 175 9.36 -5.42 -0.89
N ASP A 176 10.15 -4.35 -0.86
CA ASP A 176 9.96 -3.19 0.04
C ASP A 176 9.10 -2.06 -0.56
N THR A 177 8.70 -2.16 -1.83
CA THR A 177 7.97 -1.09 -2.55
C THR A 177 6.66 -0.76 -1.85
N LEU A 178 5.86 -1.76 -1.45
CA LEU A 178 4.58 -1.47 -0.79
C LEU A 178 4.78 -0.68 0.52
N ALA A 179 5.78 -1.07 1.33
CA ALA A 179 6.10 -0.36 2.56
C ALA A 179 6.59 1.07 2.30
N HIS A 180 7.38 1.27 1.23
CA HIS A 180 7.82 2.59 0.79
C HIS A 180 6.63 3.50 0.45
N GLU A 181 5.71 3.01 -0.38
CA GLU A 181 4.53 3.78 -0.78
C GLU A 181 3.57 4.05 0.38
N ILE A 182 3.40 3.10 1.30
CA ILE A 182 2.66 3.32 2.55
C ILE A 182 3.36 4.39 3.41
N GLY A 183 4.70 4.39 3.45
CA GLY A 183 5.50 5.44 4.09
C GLY A 183 5.12 6.85 3.63
N HIS A 184 4.90 7.04 2.33
CA HIS A 184 4.39 8.31 1.79
C HIS A 184 3.01 8.66 2.35
N ASN A 185 2.04 7.74 2.34
CA ASN A 185 0.72 7.98 2.93
C ASN A 185 0.81 8.36 4.42
N LEU A 186 1.79 7.81 5.14
CA LEU A 186 2.09 8.12 6.55
C LEU A 186 2.84 9.45 6.75
N GLY A 187 3.09 10.20 5.67
CA GLY A 187 3.67 11.55 5.71
C GLY A 187 5.17 11.61 5.45
N LEU A 188 5.80 10.50 5.06
CA LEU A 188 7.21 10.50 4.72
C LEU A 188 7.45 10.99 3.30
N VAL A 189 8.59 11.63 3.08
CA VAL A 189 9.06 12.09 1.78
C VAL A 189 10.41 11.44 1.50
N HIS A 190 10.84 11.45 0.24
CA HIS A 190 12.21 11.06 -0.08
C HIS A 190 13.21 12.01 0.59
N GLY A 191 14.37 11.46 0.95
CA GLY A 191 15.40 12.17 1.70
C GLY A 191 16.79 11.59 1.50
N ASN A 192 17.74 12.14 2.24
CA ASN A 192 19.17 11.85 2.12
C ASN A 192 19.69 10.95 3.25
N GLU A 193 18.85 10.09 3.82
CA GLU A 193 19.22 9.17 4.91
C GLU A 193 20.14 8.03 4.48
N GLY A 194 20.55 8.01 3.22
CA GLY A 194 21.48 7.04 2.62
C GLY A 194 20.77 5.82 2.03
N PRO A 195 21.46 5.01 1.21
CA PRO A 195 20.87 4.01 0.31
C PRO A 195 20.11 2.88 1.02
N ASN A 196 20.31 2.71 2.33
CA ASN A 196 19.63 1.69 3.13
C ASN A 196 18.33 2.20 3.77
N ASN A 197 17.97 3.47 3.59
CA ASN A 197 16.73 4.01 4.11
C ASN A 197 15.55 3.57 3.23
N LEU A 198 14.41 3.30 3.87
CA LEU A 198 13.19 2.92 3.15
C LEU A 198 12.81 3.98 2.11
N LEU A 199 12.94 5.27 2.43
CA LEU A 199 12.47 6.40 1.62
C LEU A 199 13.57 6.96 0.69
N THR A 200 14.67 6.24 0.49
CA THR A 200 15.59 6.60 -0.59
C THR A 200 14.94 6.33 -1.94
N ASP A 201 15.19 7.23 -2.89
CA ASP A 201 14.79 7.10 -4.28
C ASP A 201 15.19 5.75 -4.87
N GLY A 202 14.33 5.18 -5.72
CA GLY A 202 14.50 3.82 -6.23
C GLY A 202 15.76 3.59 -7.07
N SER A 203 16.37 4.66 -7.60
CA SER A 203 17.66 4.64 -8.33
C SER A 203 18.86 4.44 -7.41
N ASP A 204 18.76 4.90 -6.17
CA ASP A 204 19.86 4.96 -5.21
C ASP A 204 19.65 4.02 -4.02
N ARG A 205 18.45 3.46 -3.88
CA ARG A 205 18.07 2.55 -2.79
C ARG A 205 18.60 1.14 -3.00
N ASN A 206 19.22 0.60 -1.96
CA ASN A 206 19.52 -0.82 -1.83
C ASN A 206 18.23 -1.59 -1.49
N VAL A 207 17.82 -2.47 -2.39
CA VAL A 207 16.59 -3.26 -2.25
C VAL A 207 16.88 -4.56 -1.50
N PRO A 208 16.14 -4.89 -0.43
CA PRO A 208 16.28 -6.19 0.24
C PRO A 208 15.90 -7.34 -0.68
N ARG A 209 16.60 -8.47 -0.56
CA ARG A 209 16.30 -9.70 -1.31
C ARG A 209 15.48 -10.69 -0.49
N SER A 210 15.40 -10.47 0.81
CA SER A 210 14.67 -11.30 1.76
C SER A 210 14.24 -10.47 2.98
N ILE A 211 13.40 -11.07 3.82
CA ILE A 211 13.01 -10.49 5.10
C ILE A 211 14.20 -10.34 6.08
N ASP A 212 15.22 -11.18 5.94
CA ASP A 212 16.39 -11.18 6.82
C ASP A 212 17.32 -10.00 6.54
N ASP A 213 17.26 -9.40 5.35
CA ASP A 213 18.04 -8.20 5.00
C ASP A 213 17.50 -6.92 5.66
N ILE A 214 16.26 -6.94 6.15
CA ILE A 214 15.56 -5.77 6.66
C ILE A 214 16.00 -5.49 8.10
N GLY A 215 16.34 -4.22 8.36
CA GLY A 215 16.75 -3.75 9.68
C GLY A 215 15.72 -4.03 10.79
N PRO A 216 16.16 -4.20 12.05
CA PRO A 216 17.53 -3.99 12.53
C PRO A 216 18.48 -5.19 12.29
N ASP A 217 18.00 -6.26 11.67
CA ASP A 217 18.78 -7.47 11.43
C ASP A 217 19.54 -7.41 10.09
N GLY A 218 20.39 -8.43 9.88
CA GLY A 218 21.04 -8.72 8.60
C GLY A 218 21.79 -7.54 7.99
N ALA A 219 21.50 -7.24 6.71
CA ALA A 219 22.16 -6.19 5.95
C ALA A 219 21.69 -4.76 6.35
N GLY A 220 20.70 -4.63 7.22
CA GLY A 220 20.20 -3.34 7.69
C GLY A 220 19.60 -2.49 6.58
N LEU A 221 18.87 -3.11 5.65
CA LEU A 221 18.17 -2.44 4.55
C LEU A 221 16.76 -2.00 4.96
N SER A 222 16.17 -1.09 4.17
CA SER A 222 14.83 -0.53 4.37
C SER A 222 14.60 -0.01 5.80
N THR A 223 15.60 0.70 6.34
CA THR A 223 15.56 1.27 7.69
C THR A 223 14.75 2.57 7.75
N LEU A 224 14.21 2.89 8.93
CA LEU A 224 13.57 4.16 9.24
C LEU A 224 14.40 4.96 10.24
N SER A 225 14.57 6.25 9.99
CA SER A 225 15.21 7.16 10.93
C SER A 225 14.28 7.48 12.12
N ALA A 226 14.85 7.96 13.22
CA ALA A 226 14.05 8.36 14.39
C ALA A 226 13.01 9.45 14.05
N ALA A 227 13.35 10.37 13.14
CA ALA A 227 12.43 11.41 12.68
C ALA A 227 11.28 10.81 11.86
N GLN A 228 11.57 9.87 10.95
CA GLN A 228 10.55 9.17 10.16
C GLN A 228 9.61 8.35 11.06
N ILE A 229 10.15 7.63 12.05
CA ILE A 229 9.36 6.89 13.05
C ILE A 229 8.41 7.83 13.80
N ASN A 230 8.87 9.02 14.20
CA ASN A 230 8.03 10.01 14.86
C ASN A 230 6.93 10.54 13.92
N THR A 231 7.23 10.80 12.65
CA THR A 231 6.22 11.21 11.66
C THR A 231 5.15 10.15 11.47
N ILE A 232 5.55 8.88 11.27
CA ILE A 232 4.63 7.74 11.16
C ILE A 232 3.72 7.66 12.38
N SER A 233 4.31 7.72 13.58
CA SER A 233 3.56 7.57 14.83
C SER A 233 2.47 8.63 14.98
N ASN A 234 2.68 9.84 14.45
CA ASN A 234 1.74 10.96 14.50
C ASN A 234 0.77 11.02 13.31
N SER A 235 0.82 10.05 12.40
CA SER A 235 -0.06 10.00 11.24
C SER A 235 -1.51 9.73 11.62
N ARG A 236 -2.45 10.38 10.92
CA ARG A 236 -3.90 10.17 11.07
C ARG A 236 -4.40 8.82 10.52
N PHE A 237 -3.54 8.06 9.85
CA PHE A 237 -3.83 6.69 9.44
C PHE A 237 -3.58 5.67 10.56
N VAL A 238 -2.84 6.03 11.60
CA VAL A 238 -2.53 5.15 12.72
C VAL A 238 -3.67 5.16 13.74
N SER A 239 -4.35 4.03 13.88
CA SER A 239 -5.32 3.77 14.94
C SER A 239 -4.59 3.41 16.23
N ARG A 240 -4.95 4.04 17.35
CA ARG A 240 -4.37 3.74 18.66
C ARG A 240 -5.43 3.09 19.54
N THR A 241 -5.40 1.77 19.64
CA THR A 241 -6.23 0.99 20.56
C THR A 241 -5.73 1.19 21.98
N GLY A 242 -6.19 2.24 22.69
CA GLY A 242 -5.79 2.42 24.09
C GLY A 242 -6.28 3.69 24.76
N PHE A 243 -6.36 4.83 24.05
CA PHE A 243 -6.53 6.12 24.72
C PHE A 243 -7.89 6.79 24.49
N ASP A 244 -8.51 6.64 23.33
CA ASP A 244 -9.71 7.43 22.99
C ASP A 244 -11.02 6.90 23.62
N THR A 245 -11.07 5.63 24.03
CA THR A 245 -12.33 5.04 24.53
C THR A 245 -12.50 5.20 26.04
N LEU A 246 -11.42 5.41 26.80
CA LEU A 246 -11.48 5.46 28.27
C LEU A 246 -11.59 6.87 28.85
N VAL A 247 -11.22 7.92 28.12
CA VAL A 247 -11.31 9.31 28.62
C VAL A 247 -12.68 9.94 28.36
N SER A 248 -13.49 9.37 27.46
CA SER A 248 -14.84 9.90 27.16
C SER A 248 -15.94 9.36 28.08
N SER A 249 -15.63 8.44 29.00
CA SER A 249 -16.66 7.68 29.75
C SER A 249 -16.69 7.97 31.26
N SER A 250 -15.73 8.71 31.83
CA SER A 250 -15.57 8.82 33.30
C SER A 250 -15.86 10.19 33.92
N ILE A 251 -16.38 11.18 33.18
CA ILE A 251 -16.74 12.50 33.76
C ILE A 251 -18.25 12.66 34.00
N ALA A 252 -19.08 11.67 33.66
CA ALA A 252 -20.54 11.78 33.82
C ALA A 252 -21.12 11.15 35.11
N ALA A 253 -20.32 10.49 35.96
CA ALA A 253 -20.85 9.72 37.09
C ALA A 253 -20.74 10.38 38.47
N ASP A 254 -19.93 11.44 38.64
CA ASP A 254 -19.60 11.93 40.00
C ASP A 254 -20.12 13.34 40.30
N MET A 255 -21.16 13.81 39.62
CA MET A 255 -21.88 15.06 40.00
C MET A 255 -23.34 14.81 40.38
N GLU A 256 -23.60 13.70 41.08
CA GLU A 256 -24.88 13.46 41.77
C GLU A 256 -24.61 13.12 43.23
N THR A 257 -24.23 14.14 44.02
CA THR A 257 -24.39 14.12 45.48
C THR A 257 -25.05 15.42 45.94
N ASP A 258 -26.16 15.21 46.65
CA ASP A 258 -26.74 16.08 47.68
C ASP A 258 -27.23 17.47 47.31
N LEU A 259 -28.47 17.54 46.79
CA LEU A 259 -29.40 18.55 47.28
C LEU A 259 -30.74 17.92 47.67
N ALA A 260 -31.01 18.06 48.95
CA ALA A 260 -32.13 17.52 49.69
C ALA A 260 -33.50 18.03 49.23
N ALA A 261 -34.49 17.22 49.56
CA ALA A 261 -35.92 17.45 49.52
C ALA A 261 -36.38 18.91 49.70
N ASP A 262 -37.11 19.43 48.70
CA ASP A 262 -38.31 20.23 48.97
C ASP A 262 -39.37 20.00 47.88
N SER A 263 -40.60 20.09 48.34
CA SER A 263 -41.87 19.61 47.82
C SER A 263 -42.45 20.42 46.65
N SER A 264 -42.85 19.70 45.58
CA SER A 264 -44.02 19.89 44.65
C SER A 264 -44.48 21.29 44.16
N PRO A 265 -45.35 21.39 43.14
CA PRO A 265 -45.36 20.76 41.81
C PRO A 265 -45.60 21.82 40.70
N LYS A 266 -45.28 21.52 39.43
CA LYS A 266 -46.09 21.81 38.20
C LYS A 266 -45.25 21.97 36.93
N MET A 267 -45.81 21.35 35.88
CA MET A 267 -45.83 21.78 34.48
C MET A 267 -44.50 22.15 33.82
N THR A 268 -44.10 21.39 32.81
CA THR A 268 -44.53 21.66 31.42
C THR A 268 -43.91 20.62 30.50
N LEU A 269 -44.79 19.87 29.83
CA LEU A 269 -44.47 19.04 28.69
C LEU A 269 -44.05 19.98 27.54
N MET A 270 -42.77 20.05 27.18
CA MET A 270 -42.38 20.56 25.86
C MET A 270 -41.97 19.40 24.97
N SER A 271 -42.88 19.11 24.04
CA SER A 271 -42.69 18.32 22.85
C SER A 271 -41.47 18.84 22.07
N LEU A 272 -40.47 17.97 21.89
CA LEU A 272 -39.43 18.18 20.88
C LEU A 272 -40.01 17.77 19.53
N SER A 273 -40.42 18.80 18.77
CA SER A 273 -40.82 18.69 17.38
C SER A 273 -39.74 18.03 16.53
N THR A 274 -40.17 17.01 15.80
CA THR A 274 -39.51 16.43 14.63
C THR A 274 -39.29 17.53 13.58
N ALA A 275 -38.03 17.89 13.33
CA ALA A 275 -37.67 18.72 12.18
C ALA A 275 -37.70 17.83 10.92
N ALA A 276 -38.84 17.80 10.24
CA ALA A 276 -38.95 17.32 8.88
C ALA A 276 -38.23 18.32 7.95
N LEU A 277 -37.10 17.89 7.37
CA LEU A 277 -36.47 18.61 6.28
C LEU A 277 -37.38 18.54 5.05
N ARG A 278 -37.98 19.68 4.71
CA ARG A 278 -38.67 19.92 3.44
C ARG A 278 -37.67 19.84 2.29
N LEU A 279 -37.85 18.86 1.41
CA LEU A 279 -37.38 18.90 0.03
C LEU A 279 -38.18 19.98 -0.71
N GLY A 280 -37.51 21.08 -1.07
CA GLY A 280 -38.01 22.01 -2.06
C GLY A 280 -37.80 21.43 -3.45
N GLU A 281 -38.89 21.03 -4.10
CA GLU A 281 -38.94 20.77 -5.54
C GLU A 281 -38.60 22.07 -6.29
N ILE A 282 -37.47 22.09 -6.99
CA ILE A 282 -37.21 23.05 -8.05
C ILE A 282 -37.59 22.35 -9.37
N GLN A 283 -38.83 22.58 -9.80
CA GLN A 283 -39.25 22.33 -11.18
C GLN A 283 -38.67 23.43 -12.07
N THR A 284 -37.55 23.17 -12.74
CA THR A 284 -37.19 23.91 -13.95
C THR A 284 -37.77 23.20 -15.17
N ASN A 285 -38.95 23.66 -15.57
CA ASN A 285 -39.46 23.52 -16.92
C ASN A 285 -38.53 24.29 -17.87
N ILE A 286 -37.71 23.58 -18.65
CA ILE A 286 -37.08 24.14 -19.85
C ILE A 286 -37.55 23.31 -21.04
N SER A 287 -38.41 23.96 -21.81
CA SER A 287 -38.97 23.54 -23.10
C SER A 287 -37.85 23.36 -24.15
N PRO A 288 -37.94 22.35 -25.04
CA PRO A 288 -37.11 22.28 -26.22
C PRO A 288 -37.73 23.16 -27.33
N LYS A 289 -36.96 24.12 -27.84
CA LYS A 289 -37.14 24.68 -29.20
C LYS A 289 -35.91 24.22 -29.98
N GLU A 290 -36.07 23.28 -30.91
CA GLU A 290 -36.28 23.58 -32.34
C GLU A 290 -35.33 24.67 -32.83
N ASP A 291 -34.20 24.25 -33.39
CA ASP A 291 -33.46 24.98 -34.43
C ASP A 291 -32.48 24.02 -35.13
N GLN A 292 -33.04 23.07 -35.87
CA GLN A 292 -32.37 22.40 -36.99
C GLN A 292 -33.06 22.86 -38.28
N GLN A 293 -32.62 23.97 -38.89
CA GLN A 293 -32.74 24.22 -40.34
C GLN A 293 -32.14 25.59 -40.72
N LYS A 294 -30.88 25.60 -41.14
CA LYS A 294 -30.31 26.43 -42.24
C LYS A 294 -28.81 26.56 -42.06
N ARG A 295 -28.05 25.81 -42.86
CA ARG A 295 -26.81 26.24 -43.54
C ARG A 295 -26.31 25.08 -44.41
N GLN A 296 -27.04 24.86 -45.50
CA GLN A 296 -26.43 24.41 -46.76
C GLN A 296 -26.52 25.58 -47.73
N GLN A 297 -25.57 25.61 -48.67
CA GLN A 297 -25.36 26.56 -49.76
C GLN A 297 -24.57 27.82 -49.36
N GLU A 298 -23.28 27.84 -49.69
CA GLU A 298 -22.81 28.52 -50.91
C GLU A 298 -21.30 28.29 -51.10
N ALA A 299 -20.94 27.68 -52.22
CA ALA A 299 -19.63 27.83 -52.84
C ALA A 299 -19.70 29.01 -53.82
N PRO A 300 -18.57 29.70 -54.06
CA PRO A 300 -18.27 29.98 -55.45
C PRO A 300 -16.80 29.75 -55.85
N GLN A 301 -16.68 29.61 -57.16
CA GLN A 301 -15.53 29.24 -57.95
C GLN A 301 -14.39 30.28 -57.94
N ARG A 302 -13.16 29.76 -58.00
CA ARG A 302 -12.12 30.03 -59.02
C ARG A 302 -11.86 31.50 -59.42
N SER A 303 -10.65 31.97 -59.16
CA SER A 303 -9.90 32.71 -60.19
C SER A 303 -8.38 32.58 -60.01
N GLN A 304 -7.71 32.40 -61.15
CA GLN A 304 -6.27 32.29 -61.32
C GLN A 304 -5.67 33.68 -61.50
N THR A 305 -4.50 33.94 -60.92
CA THR A 305 -3.54 34.90 -61.48
C THR A 305 -2.12 34.48 -61.11
N ALA A 306 -1.27 34.49 -62.14
CA ALA A 306 0.13 34.06 -62.15
C ALA A 306 1.08 35.15 -61.61
N VAL A 307 2.30 34.80 -61.14
CA VAL A 307 3.66 35.00 -61.74
C VAL A 307 4.59 35.46 -60.58
N PRO A 308 5.95 35.39 -60.57
CA PRO A 308 6.96 34.52 -61.22
C PRO A 308 7.92 33.79 -60.23
N MET A 309 8.81 32.99 -60.85
CA MET A 309 9.99 32.31 -60.34
C MET A 309 10.96 33.12 -59.44
N ALA A 310 11.54 32.44 -58.44
CA ALA A 310 12.95 32.58 -58.04
C ALA A 310 13.44 31.35 -57.22
N ASN A 311 14.43 30.66 -57.79
CA ASN A 311 15.49 29.79 -57.25
C ASN A 311 15.29 28.77 -56.10
N PRO A 312 15.80 27.53 -56.26
CA PRO A 312 15.85 26.52 -55.21
C PRO A 312 17.12 26.65 -54.34
N ILE A 313 16.94 26.79 -53.03
CA ILE A 313 17.98 26.48 -52.05
C ILE A 313 17.87 24.99 -51.73
N GLN A 314 18.88 24.21 -52.11
CA GLN A 314 19.07 22.84 -51.68
C GLN A 314 19.21 22.79 -50.16
N THR A 315 18.19 22.28 -49.46
CA THR A 315 18.33 21.76 -48.10
C THR A 315 18.37 20.23 -48.17
N ARG A 316 19.58 19.71 -48.00
CA ARG A 316 19.93 18.30 -47.94
C ARG A 316 19.33 17.73 -46.65
N PHE A 317 18.17 17.08 -46.74
CA PHE A 317 17.66 16.23 -45.66
C PHE A 317 18.57 15.02 -45.52
N MET A 318 19.42 15.02 -44.49
CA MET A 318 20.03 13.78 -43.99
C MET A 318 18.97 13.04 -43.18
N THR A 319 18.51 11.92 -43.73
CA THR A 319 17.81 10.88 -43.00
C THR A 319 18.75 10.34 -41.92
N ALA A 320 18.52 10.69 -40.65
CA ALA A 320 19.15 10.02 -39.54
C ALA A 320 18.49 8.64 -39.37
N SER A 321 19.29 7.58 -39.51
CA SER A 321 18.90 6.22 -39.10
C SER A 321 18.51 6.21 -37.61
N PRO A 322 17.53 5.41 -37.20
CA PRO A 322 17.23 5.24 -35.78
C PRO A 322 18.44 4.64 -35.07
N ALA A 323 18.95 5.35 -34.07
CA ALA A 323 20.02 4.89 -33.22
C ALA A 323 19.56 3.63 -32.47
N LYS A 324 20.36 2.57 -32.59
CA LYS A 324 20.24 1.32 -31.85
C LYS A 324 20.29 1.63 -30.35
N PRO A 325 19.38 1.12 -29.50
CA PRO A 325 19.44 1.36 -28.07
C PRO A 325 20.76 0.82 -27.52
N VAL A 326 21.52 1.71 -26.88
CA VAL A 326 22.77 1.38 -26.19
C VAL A 326 22.40 0.64 -24.92
N SER A 327 22.74 -0.63 -24.85
CA SER A 327 22.68 -1.44 -23.64
C SER A 327 23.55 -0.79 -22.56
N VAL A 328 22.94 -0.47 -21.42
CA VAL A 328 23.65 -0.09 -20.20
C VAL A 328 24.59 -1.25 -19.83
N PRO A 329 25.89 -1.03 -19.65
CA PRO A 329 26.80 -2.09 -19.23
C PRO A 329 26.47 -2.52 -17.80
N GLU A 330 26.27 -3.83 -17.61
CA GLU A 330 26.22 -4.47 -16.30
C GLU A 330 27.46 -4.06 -15.47
N PRO A 331 27.33 -3.86 -14.15
CA PRO A 331 28.49 -3.71 -13.30
C PRO A 331 29.26 -5.03 -13.27
N THR A 332 30.37 -5.07 -14.00
CA THR A 332 31.39 -6.11 -13.90
C THR A 332 32.03 -6.03 -12.51
N VAL A 333 31.57 -6.89 -11.62
CA VAL A 333 32.26 -7.15 -10.35
C VAL A 333 33.56 -7.89 -10.70
N SER A 334 34.64 -7.14 -10.87
CA SER A 334 35.99 -7.67 -11.00
C SER A 334 36.44 -8.24 -9.66
N TRP A 335 36.14 -9.52 -9.41
CA TRP A 335 36.89 -10.34 -8.47
C TRP A 335 38.25 -10.66 -9.10
N LEU A 336 39.27 -9.87 -8.77
CA LEU A 336 40.65 -10.26 -9.04
C LEU A 336 41.12 -11.15 -7.89
N GLY A 337 41.51 -12.36 -8.27
CA GLY A 337 41.85 -13.46 -7.39
C GLY A 337 43.05 -13.23 -6.50
N TRP A 338 42.99 -13.88 -5.34
CA TRP A 338 44.13 -14.48 -4.68
C TRP A 338 43.84 -15.97 -4.55
N LEU A 339 44.59 -16.80 -5.28
CA LEU A 339 45.17 -18.08 -4.84
C LEU A 339 45.63 -18.89 -6.05
N THR A 340 46.94 -18.97 -6.22
CA THR A 340 47.61 -19.93 -7.09
C THR A 340 48.32 -21.00 -6.26
N CYS A 341 48.33 -22.21 -6.84
CA CYS A 341 49.23 -23.36 -6.60
C CYS A 341 49.00 -24.16 -5.29
N THR A 342 48.93 -25.50 -5.29
CA THR A 342 49.65 -26.49 -6.11
C THR A 342 48.93 -27.85 -6.13
N ALA A 343 49.29 -28.65 -7.11
CA ALA A 343 48.67 -29.87 -7.62
C ALA A 343 48.86 -31.17 -6.81
N LEU A 344 48.22 -32.21 -7.35
CA LEU A 344 48.63 -33.62 -7.39
C LEU A 344 48.35 -34.51 -6.16
N MET A 345 47.41 -35.46 -6.30
CA MET A 345 47.68 -36.89 -6.13
C MET A 345 46.58 -37.72 -6.81
N LEU A 346 47.03 -38.68 -7.61
CA LEU A 346 46.25 -39.70 -8.31
C LEU A 346 45.82 -40.86 -7.39
N ARG A 347 44.84 -41.63 -7.90
CA ARG A 347 44.63 -43.11 -7.80
C ARG A 347 43.62 -43.71 -6.80
N SER A 348 42.57 -44.24 -7.45
CA SER A 348 42.02 -45.62 -7.41
C SER A 348 41.29 -46.18 -6.17
N SER A 349 40.03 -46.60 -6.38
CA SER A 349 39.56 -48.02 -6.46
C SER A 349 38.03 -48.03 -6.45
N ARG A 350 37.33 -48.36 -7.56
CA ARG A 350 36.77 -49.68 -7.95
C ARG A 350 35.93 -50.44 -6.91
N CYS A 351 34.69 -50.73 -7.35
CA CYS A 351 33.85 -51.91 -7.12
C CYS A 351 33.28 -52.18 -5.72
N HIS A 352 31.95 -52.23 -5.61
CA HIS A 352 31.21 -53.49 -5.42
C HIS A 352 29.75 -53.35 -5.92
N ALA A 353 29.34 -54.31 -6.73
CA ALA A 353 27.96 -54.60 -7.07
C ALA A 353 27.45 -55.72 -6.16
N ALA A 354 26.16 -55.73 -5.80
CA ALA A 354 25.32 -56.94 -5.75
C ALA A 354 23.90 -56.69 -5.18
N LEU A 355 22.91 -56.95 -6.05
CA LEU A 355 21.75 -57.84 -5.87
C LEU A 355 20.55 -57.47 -4.93
N LEU A 356 19.38 -57.34 -5.61
CA LEU A 356 17.95 -57.55 -5.27
C LEU A 356 17.65 -58.81 -4.39
N PRO A 357 16.40 -59.15 -3.92
CA PRO A 357 15.05 -58.78 -4.45
C PRO A 357 13.81 -58.62 -3.48
N CYS A 358 12.74 -58.00 -4.01
CA CYS A 358 11.30 -58.38 -4.08
C CYS A 358 10.40 -58.74 -2.86
N GLN A 359 9.15 -58.21 -2.93
CA GLN A 359 7.84 -58.67 -2.36
C GLN A 359 7.60 -58.58 -0.83
N LYS A 360 6.42 -58.20 -0.32
CA LYS A 360 5.06 -58.63 -0.68
C LYS A 360 3.99 -57.67 -0.12
N ARG A 361 2.86 -57.56 -0.82
CA ARG A 361 1.57 -57.05 -0.34
C ARG A 361 1.03 -57.88 0.83
N GLN A 362 0.35 -57.22 1.77
CA GLN A 362 -0.92 -57.66 2.33
C GLN A 362 -1.88 -56.47 2.38
#